data_AF-A0A8D0R425-F1
#
_entry.id   AF-A0A8D0R425-F1
#
_cell.length_a   1.000
_cell.length_b   1.000
_cell.length_c   1.000
_cell.angle_alpha   90.00
_cell.angle_beta   90.00
_cell.angle_gamma   90.00
#
_symmetry.space_group_name_H-M   'P 1'
#
loop_
_entity.id
_entity.type
_entity.pdbx_description
1 polymer ?
#
loop_
_entity_poly.entity_id
_entity_poly.type
_entity_poly.pdbx_seq_one_letter_code
_entity_poly.pdbx_strand_id
1 'polypeptide(L)'
;MAGSRLETVGSIFSRTRDLIRAGVLKEKPLWLDIYNAFPPIREPVFRRPRLRYGKAKAAVQDIFYHEDRIRAKFYSAYGSGPKAFDLFNPNFKSTCQRFVEKYIELQRLGETDEEKLFVEAGKALLAEGVTLRRVGEARTVSIFLSKLLLGR
;
A
#
# COMPACT_ATOMS: atom_id res chain seq x y z
N MET A 1 -16.37 45.95 5.46
CA MET A 1 -15.44 45.41 6.48
C MET A 1 -14.04 45.34 5.89
N ALA A 2 -13.04 45.90 6.57
CA ALA A 2 -11.65 45.85 6.13
C ALA A 2 -11.06 44.46 6.41
N GLY A 3 -10.38 43.87 5.42
CA GLY A 3 -9.76 42.55 5.55
C GLY A 3 -8.80 42.30 4.38
N SER A 4 -7.85 41.37 4.56
CA SER A 4 -6.88 41.03 3.50
C SER A 4 -7.37 39.84 2.68
N ARG A 5 -7.51 40.04 1.36
CA ARG A 5 -7.85 38.99 0.38
C ARG A 5 -6.62 38.41 -0.33
N LEU A 6 -5.40 38.74 0.11
CA LEU A 6 -4.15 38.30 -0.51
C LEU A 6 -3.84 36.84 -0.17
N GLU A 7 -4.32 35.89 -0.95
CA GLU A 7 -4.17 34.45 -0.72
C GLU A 7 -2.75 33.92 -0.96
N THR A 8 -1.98 34.57 -1.83
CA THR A 8 -0.62 34.17 -2.18
C THR A 8 0.45 34.69 -1.22
N VAL A 9 0.07 35.62 -0.32
CA VAL A 9 0.98 36.29 0.61
C VAL A 9 0.81 35.72 2.01
N GLY A 10 1.83 34.98 2.48
CA GLY A 10 1.87 34.42 3.83
C GLY A 10 0.73 33.44 4.11
N SER A 11 0.28 33.41 5.36
CA SER A 11 -0.87 32.61 5.80
C SER A 11 -2.03 33.51 6.23
N ILE A 12 -3.21 32.93 6.46
CA ILE A 12 -4.32 33.66 7.09
C ILE A 12 -3.95 34.13 8.49
N PHE A 13 -3.16 33.35 9.22
CA PHE A 13 -2.76 33.65 10.58
C PHE A 13 -1.84 34.86 10.64
N SER A 14 -0.78 34.87 9.84
CA SER A 14 0.16 36.00 9.78
C SER A 14 -0.55 37.28 9.36
N ARG A 15 -1.39 37.21 8.31
CA ARG A 15 -2.15 38.37 7.81
C ARG A 15 -3.14 38.91 8.85
N THR A 16 -3.91 38.06 9.51
CA THR A 16 -4.87 38.49 10.54
C THR A 16 -4.16 39.07 11.75
N ARG A 17 -3.08 38.43 12.23
CA ARG A 17 -2.28 38.92 13.35
C ARG A 17 -1.73 40.32 13.08
N ASP A 18 -1.16 40.53 11.90
CA ASP A 18 -0.52 41.79 11.54
C ASP A 18 -1.57 42.91 11.32
N LEU A 19 -2.74 42.58 10.76
CA LEU A 19 -3.87 43.51 10.64
C LEU A 19 -4.43 43.96 12.00
N ILE A 20 -4.49 43.05 12.98
CA ILE A 20 -4.89 43.38 14.36
C ILE A 20 -3.84 44.29 15.00
N ARG A 21 -2.55 43.93 14.85
CA ARG A 21 -1.43 44.72 15.41
C ARG A 21 -1.37 46.14 14.83
N ALA A 22 -1.71 46.31 13.56
CA ALA A 22 -1.77 47.62 12.90
C ALA A 22 -3.04 48.41 13.23
N GLY A 23 -3.99 47.85 14.00
CA GLY A 23 -5.26 48.50 14.34
C GLY A 23 -6.28 48.58 13.21
N VAL A 24 -6.01 47.93 12.05
CA VAL A 24 -6.93 47.89 10.90
C VAL A 24 -8.10 46.96 11.21
N LEU A 25 -7.82 45.80 11.81
CA LEU A 25 -8.85 44.85 12.26
C LEU A 25 -9.10 45.06 13.75
N LYS A 26 -10.21 45.73 14.08
CA LYS A 26 -10.58 46.07 15.47
C LYS A 26 -11.11 44.88 16.26
N GLU A 27 -11.86 43.99 15.60
CA GLU A 27 -12.44 42.81 16.21
C GLU A 27 -11.59 41.58 15.93
N LYS A 28 -11.16 40.93 17.01
CA LYS A 28 -10.38 39.70 16.92
C LYS A 28 -11.27 38.53 16.49
N PRO A 29 -10.93 37.78 15.44
CA PRO A 29 -11.70 36.60 15.03
C PRO A 29 -11.66 35.49 16.08
N LEU A 30 -12.78 34.80 16.27
CA LEU A 30 -12.95 33.70 17.23
C LEU A 30 -11.90 32.59 17.08
N TRP A 31 -11.53 32.25 15.83
CA TRP A 31 -10.59 31.17 15.54
C TRP A 31 -9.14 31.52 15.89
N LEU A 32 -8.79 32.80 16.08
CA LEU A 32 -7.40 33.21 16.25
C LEU A 32 -6.80 32.69 17.56
N ASP A 33 -7.60 32.65 18.63
CA ASP A 33 -7.16 32.08 19.91
C ASP A 33 -6.94 30.58 19.85
N ILE A 34 -7.81 29.88 19.15
CA ILE A 34 -7.69 28.43 18.92
C ILE A 34 -6.41 28.14 18.15
N TYR A 35 -6.12 28.92 17.11
CA TYR A 35 -4.90 28.78 16.31
C TYR A 35 -3.63 29.07 17.13
N ASN A 36 -3.66 30.08 18.01
CA ASN A 36 -2.53 30.39 18.89
C ASN A 36 -2.25 29.28 19.91
N ALA A 37 -3.32 28.68 20.47
CA ALA A 37 -3.20 27.61 21.45
C ALA A 37 -2.74 26.30 20.80
N PHE A 38 -3.26 25.99 19.60
CA PHE A 38 -3.02 24.74 18.90
C PHE A 38 -2.62 25.00 17.43
N PRO A 39 -1.40 25.52 17.20
CA PRO A 39 -0.94 25.79 15.85
C PRO A 39 -0.72 24.48 15.06
N PRO A 40 -0.97 24.46 13.74
CA PRO A 40 -0.70 23.28 12.92
C PRO A 40 0.81 23.06 12.77
N ILE A 41 1.21 21.81 12.51
CA ILE A 41 2.63 21.44 12.28
C ILE A 41 3.25 22.25 11.14
N ARG A 42 2.47 22.54 10.10
CA ARG A 42 2.90 23.34 8.96
C ARG A 42 1.95 24.53 8.78
N GLU A 43 2.53 25.71 8.68
CA GLU A 43 1.79 26.93 8.39
C GLU A 43 1.17 26.87 6.97
N PRO A 44 -0.11 27.25 6.80
CA PRO A 44 -0.81 27.19 5.53
C PRO A 44 -0.42 28.37 4.62
N VAL A 45 0.83 28.35 4.16
CA VAL A 45 1.36 29.31 3.19
C VAL A 45 1.13 28.81 1.77
N PHE A 46 0.75 29.72 0.88
CA PHE A 46 0.64 29.39 -0.54
C PHE A 46 2.00 28.97 -1.10
N ARG A 47 2.03 27.82 -1.78
CA ARG A 47 3.20 27.36 -2.53
C ARG A 47 2.79 26.95 -3.92
N ARG A 48 3.33 27.62 -4.94
CA ARG A 48 3.11 27.24 -6.33
C ARG A 48 3.78 25.89 -6.62
N PRO A 49 3.03 24.86 -7.05
CA PRO A 49 3.64 23.59 -7.45
C PRO A 49 4.49 23.82 -8.70
N ARG A 50 5.77 23.47 -8.65
CA ARG A 50 6.70 23.55 -9.78
C ARG A 50 6.95 22.16 -10.35
N LEU A 51 7.04 22.06 -11.68
CA LEU A 51 7.42 20.83 -12.33
C LEU A 51 8.89 20.50 -12.03
N ARG A 52 9.20 19.21 -11.94
CA ARG A 52 10.56 18.71 -11.79
C ARG A 52 11.15 18.47 -13.18
N TYR A 53 12.36 18.97 -13.43
CA TYR A 53 13.07 18.81 -14.71
C TYR A 53 14.43 18.13 -14.51
N GLY A 54 15.05 17.67 -15.60
CA GLY A 54 16.37 17.05 -15.58
C GLY A 54 16.37 15.73 -14.79
N LYS A 55 17.31 15.60 -13.84
CA LYS A 55 17.48 14.39 -13.02
C LYS A 55 16.64 14.39 -11.72
N ALA A 56 15.76 15.37 -11.53
CA ALA A 56 14.96 15.48 -10.30
C ALA A 56 13.88 14.38 -10.24
N LYS A 57 13.97 13.52 -9.21
CA LYS A 57 12.99 12.46 -8.93
C LYS A 57 12.15 12.78 -7.69
N ALA A 58 11.03 12.08 -7.52
CA ALA A 58 10.29 12.10 -6.27
C ALA A 58 11.12 11.45 -5.15
N ALA A 59 10.94 11.92 -3.91
CA ALA A 59 11.61 11.35 -2.75
C ALA A 59 10.92 10.10 -2.18
N VAL A 60 9.76 9.72 -2.73
CA VAL A 60 8.99 8.56 -2.30
C VAL A 60 9.67 7.30 -2.82
N GLN A 61 9.85 6.32 -1.94
CA GLN A 61 10.43 5.02 -2.26
C GLN A 61 9.30 3.97 -2.39
N ASP A 62 9.54 2.95 -3.21
CA ASP A 62 8.64 1.80 -3.31
C ASP A 62 8.71 0.97 -2.02
N ILE A 63 7.55 0.45 -1.59
CA ILE A 63 7.45 -0.36 -0.36
C ILE A 63 7.49 -1.84 -0.75
N PHE A 64 8.55 -2.53 -0.35
CA PHE A 64 8.72 -3.96 -0.55
C PHE A 64 9.13 -4.65 0.76
N TYR A 65 8.56 -5.83 1.00
CA TYR A 65 8.86 -6.68 2.14
C TYR A 65 9.55 -7.98 1.70
N HIS A 66 10.24 -8.65 2.62
CA HIS A 66 10.90 -9.92 2.32
C HIS A 66 9.94 -11.02 1.86
N GLU A 67 8.74 -11.03 2.43
CA GLU A 67 7.61 -11.90 2.06
C GLU A 67 7.15 -11.72 0.61
N ASP A 68 7.35 -10.54 0.00
CA ASP A 68 6.91 -10.30 -1.39
C ASP A 68 7.68 -11.17 -2.39
N ARG A 69 8.92 -11.56 -2.07
CA ARG A 69 9.67 -12.55 -2.86
C ARG A 69 8.99 -13.91 -2.84
N ILE A 70 8.47 -14.32 -1.68
CA ILE A 70 7.76 -15.60 -1.50
C ILE A 70 6.41 -15.55 -2.20
N ARG A 71 5.66 -14.44 -2.03
CA ARG A 71 4.37 -14.21 -2.71
C ARG A 71 4.52 -14.22 -4.22
N ALA A 72 5.58 -13.61 -4.76
CA ALA A 72 5.86 -13.63 -6.20
C ALA A 72 6.03 -15.06 -6.71
N LYS A 73 6.84 -15.89 -6.04
CA LYS A 73 7.01 -17.32 -6.39
C LYS A 73 5.69 -18.09 -6.29
N PHE A 74 4.90 -17.86 -5.23
CA PHE A 74 3.60 -18.50 -5.06
C PHE A 74 2.65 -18.16 -6.23
N TYR A 75 2.50 -16.87 -6.56
CA TYR A 75 1.62 -16.44 -7.64
C TYR A 75 2.10 -16.87 -9.02
N SER A 76 3.42 -16.96 -9.25
CA SER A 76 3.97 -17.52 -10.49
C SER A 76 3.68 -19.02 -10.63
N ALA A 77 3.72 -19.79 -9.53
CA ALA A 77 3.53 -21.24 -9.55
C ALA A 77 2.05 -21.67 -9.55
N TYR A 78 1.25 -21.08 -8.67
CA TYR A 78 -0.14 -21.48 -8.37
C TYR A 78 -1.19 -20.47 -8.83
N GLY A 79 -0.81 -19.23 -9.11
CA GLY A 79 -1.75 -18.18 -9.47
C GLY A 79 -2.62 -17.73 -8.30
N SER A 80 -3.79 -17.16 -8.60
CA SER A 80 -4.76 -16.77 -7.57
C SER A 80 -5.34 -18.01 -6.92
N GLY A 81 -5.34 -18.05 -5.59
CA GLY A 81 -5.88 -19.16 -4.82
C GLY A 81 -7.39 -19.34 -5.01
N PRO A 82 -7.95 -20.50 -4.62
CA PRO A 82 -9.38 -20.81 -4.75
C PRO A 82 -10.26 -19.94 -3.84
N LYS A 83 -9.70 -19.46 -2.72
CA LYS A 83 -10.40 -18.60 -1.76
C LYS A 83 -10.30 -17.15 -2.24
N ALA A 84 -11.45 -16.56 -2.59
CA ALA A 84 -11.53 -15.14 -2.90
C ALA A 84 -11.07 -14.29 -1.71
N PHE A 85 -10.47 -13.14 -2.00
CA PHE A 85 -10.05 -12.20 -0.97
C PHE A 85 -11.26 -11.51 -0.35
N ASP A 86 -11.35 -11.52 0.97
CA ASP A 86 -12.26 -10.66 1.73
C ASP A 86 -11.45 -9.48 2.28
N LEU A 87 -11.62 -8.33 1.65
CA LEU A 87 -10.92 -7.09 2.01
C LEU A 87 -11.64 -6.31 3.13
N PHE A 88 -12.85 -6.71 3.54
CA PHE A 88 -13.58 -6.07 4.62
C PHE A 88 -13.12 -6.58 5.99
N ASN A 89 -12.64 -7.82 6.07
CA ASN A 89 -12.13 -8.40 7.29
C ASN A 89 -10.63 -8.06 7.48
N PRO A 90 -10.26 -7.29 8.51
CA PRO A 90 -8.86 -6.91 8.76
C PRO A 90 -7.96 -8.10 9.10
N ASN A 91 -8.53 -9.20 9.60
CA ASN A 91 -7.81 -10.41 9.98
C ASN A 91 -7.91 -11.52 8.92
N PHE A 92 -8.25 -11.17 7.67
CA PHE A 92 -8.36 -12.15 6.61
C PHE A 92 -7.00 -12.73 6.23
N LYS A 93 -6.84 -14.05 6.44
CA LYS A 93 -5.71 -14.81 5.94
C LYS A 93 -6.03 -15.44 4.59
N SER A 94 -5.35 -14.96 3.54
CA SER A 94 -5.39 -15.55 2.21
C SER A 94 -4.62 -16.88 2.18
N THR A 95 -4.83 -17.69 1.14
CA THR A 95 -4.06 -18.93 0.93
C THR A 95 -2.56 -18.64 0.76
N CYS A 96 -2.24 -17.57 0.03
CA CYS A 96 -0.87 -17.08 -0.13
C CYS A 96 -0.27 -16.63 1.22
N GLN A 97 -1.06 -15.96 2.08
CA GLN A 97 -0.59 -15.56 3.41
C GLN A 97 -0.28 -16.78 4.29
N ARG A 98 -1.13 -17.81 4.29
CA ARG A 98 -0.85 -19.07 5.01
C ARG A 98 0.40 -19.77 4.47
N PHE A 99 0.62 -19.72 3.16
CA PHE A 99 1.85 -20.24 2.54
C PHE A 99 3.09 -19.51 3.05
N VAL A 100 3.05 -18.18 3.08
CA VAL A 100 4.16 -17.36 3.59
C VAL A 100 4.44 -17.65 5.06
N GLU A 101 3.40 -17.74 5.89
CA GLU A 101 3.56 -18.09 7.32
C GLU A 101 4.27 -19.44 7.49
N LYS A 102 3.83 -20.47 6.76
CA LYS A 102 4.49 -21.79 6.78
C LYS A 102 5.90 -21.78 6.24
N TYR A 103 6.15 -21.04 5.17
CA TYR A 103 7.50 -20.90 4.61
C TYR A 103 8.46 -20.27 5.64
N ILE A 104 8.01 -19.22 6.35
CA ILE A 104 8.82 -18.54 7.37
C ILE A 104 9.01 -19.43 8.61
N GLU A 105 8.00 -20.21 9.01
CA GLU A 105 8.15 -21.21 10.07
C GLU A 105 9.24 -22.23 9.75
N LEU A 106 9.24 -22.81 8.54
CA LEU A 106 10.27 -23.75 8.09
C LEU A 106 11.66 -23.10 7.97
N GLN A 107 11.71 -21.85 7.49
CA GLN A 107 12.96 -21.10 7.43
C GLN A 107 13.59 -20.89 8.82
N ARG A 108 12.78 -20.71 9.86
CA ARG A 108 13.25 -20.58 11.25
C ARG A 108 13.76 -21.90 11.84
N LEU A 109 13.29 -23.03 11.33
CA LEU A 109 13.72 -24.37 11.75
C LEU A 109 15.12 -24.75 11.21
N GLY A 110 15.72 -23.91 10.36
CA GLY A 110 17.10 -24.05 9.89
C GLY A 110 17.25 -24.55 8.47
N GLU A 111 16.17 -24.69 7.72
CA GLU A 111 16.22 -24.98 6.29
C GLU A 111 16.69 -23.74 5.52
N THR A 112 17.80 -23.87 4.78
CA THR A 112 18.40 -22.76 4.01
C THR A 112 18.08 -22.79 2.53
N ASP A 113 17.60 -23.93 2.03
CA ASP A 113 17.40 -24.16 0.60
C ASP A 113 15.99 -23.70 0.17
N GLU A 114 15.93 -22.64 -0.64
CA GLU A 114 14.67 -22.01 -1.05
C GLU A 114 13.73 -22.95 -1.80
N GLU A 115 14.26 -23.89 -2.59
CA GLU A 115 13.45 -24.83 -3.36
C GLU A 115 12.81 -25.87 -2.45
N LYS A 116 13.55 -26.37 -1.46
CA LYS A 116 13.05 -27.33 -0.47
C LYS A 116 11.99 -26.68 0.40
N LEU A 117 12.27 -25.49 0.94
CA LEU A 117 11.30 -24.70 1.72
C LEU A 117 9.99 -24.49 0.98
N PHE A 118 10.06 -24.17 -0.32
CA PHE A 118 8.86 -23.95 -1.14
C PHE A 118 8.02 -25.21 -1.31
N VAL A 119 8.67 -26.36 -1.58
CA VAL A 119 8.00 -27.65 -1.76
C VAL A 119 7.41 -28.14 -0.44
N GLU A 120 8.14 -28.01 0.66
CA GLU A 120 7.71 -28.43 1.99
C GLU A 120 6.57 -27.59 2.53
N ALA A 121 6.62 -26.26 2.36
CA ALA A 121 5.50 -25.38 2.68
C ALA A 121 4.24 -25.74 1.87
N GLY A 122 4.41 -26.11 0.59
CA GLY A 122 3.32 -26.61 -0.24
C GLY A 122 2.71 -27.91 0.29
N LYS A 123 3.55 -28.88 0.68
CA LYS A 123 3.11 -30.15 1.28
C LYS A 123 2.38 -29.94 2.61
N ALA A 124 2.88 -29.04 3.47
CA ALA A 124 2.25 -28.70 4.74
C ALA A 124 0.85 -28.12 4.55
N LEU A 125 0.65 -27.25 3.55
CA LEU A 125 -0.68 -26.71 3.24
C LEU A 125 -1.64 -27.74 2.65
N LEU A 126 -1.14 -28.70 1.87
CA LEU A 126 -1.94 -29.82 1.39
C LEU A 126 -2.41 -30.70 2.56
N ALA A 127 -1.55 -30.91 3.58
CA ALA A 127 -1.92 -31.61 4.80
C ALA A 127 -2.99 -30.87 5.63
N GLU A 128 -3.02 -29.53 5.56
CA GLU A 128 -4.08 -28.69 6.13
C GLU A 128 -5.38 -28.65 5.29
N GLY A 129 -5.43 -29.38 4.18
CA GLY A 129 -6.61 -29.48 3.30
C GLY A 129 -6.79 -28.30 2.34
N VAL A 130 -5.77 -27.46 2.13
CA VAL A 130 -5.83 -26.34 1.17
C VAL A 130 -5.59 -26.87 -0.24
N THR A 131 -6.47 -26.54 -1.19
CA THR A 131 -6.29 -26.94 -2.60
C THR A 131 -5.32 -26.00 -3.31
N LEU A 132 -4.19 -26.55 -3.78
CA LEU A 132 -3.17 -25.83 -4.55
C LEU A 132 -3.13 -26.38 -5.99
N ARG A 133 -3.52 -25.56 -6.97
CA ARG A 133 -3.49 -25.93 -8.40
C ARG A 133 -2.34 -25.21 -9.10
N ARG A 134 -1.40 -25.95 -9.70
CA ARG A 134 -0.31 -25.33 -10.47
C ARG A 134 -0.80 -24.83 -11.82
N VAL A 135 -0.34 -23.65 -12.22
CA VAL A 135 -0.75 -22.99 -13.48
C VAL A 135 -0.27 -23.79 -14.72
N GLY A 136 0.85 -24.53 -14.58
CA GLY A 136 1.40 -25.38 -15.66
C GLY A 136 0.51 -26.59 -16.02
N GLU A 137 -0.10 -27.26 -15.04
CA GLU A 137 -1.00 -28.41 -15.27
C GLU A 137 -2.39 -27.96 -15.75
N ALA A 138 -2.83 -26.78 -15.35
CA ALA A 138 -4.12 -26.23 -15.79
C ALA A 138 -4.16 -25.90 -17.29
N ARG A 139 -3.04 -25.41 -17.84
CA ARG A 139 -2.91 -25.10 -19.28
C ARG A 139 -2.89 -26.35 -20.14
N THR A 140 -2.17 -27.41 -19.74
CA THR A 140 -2.13 -28.67 -20.49
C THR A 140 -3.50 -29.34 -20.54
N VAL A 141 -4.24 -29.37 -19.42
CA VAL A 141 -5.62 -29.90 -19.39
C VAL A 141 -6.58 -29.06 -20.24
N SER A 142 -6.48 -27.72 -20.19
CA SER A 142 -7.31 -26.84 -21.03
C SER A 142 -7.01 -26.99 -22.53
N ILE A 143 -5.74 -27.16 -22.90
CA ILE A 143 -5.34 -27.42 -24.29
C ILE A 143 -5.83 -28.81 -24.73
N PHE A 144 -5.71 -29.83 -23.88
CA PHE A 144 -6.16 -31.17 -24.19
C PHE A 144 -7.68 -31.26 -24.35
N LEU A 145 -8.45 -30.61 -23.47
CA LEU A 145 -9.91 -30.50 -23.58
C LEU A 145 -10.34 -29.70 -24.81
N SER A 146 -9.64 -28.61 -25.15
CA SER A 146 -9.92 -27.88 -26.39
C SER A 146 -9.64 -28.75 -27.62
N LYS A 147 -8.56 -29.54 -27.65
CA LYS A 147 -8.27 -30.50 -28.72
C LYS A 147 -9.30 -31.65 -28.80
N LEU A 148 -9.77 -32.15 -27.66
CA LEU A 148 -10.77 -33.23 -27.62
C LEU A 148 -12.16 -32.75 -28.07
N LEU A 149 -12.52 -31.51 -27.75
CA LEU A 149 -13.80 -30.89 -28.14
C LEU A 149 -13.80 -30.32 -29.56
N LEU A 150 -12.64 -29.98 -30.13
CA LEU A 150 -12.50 -29.47 -31.51
C LEU A 150 -12.11 -30.52 -32.55
N GLY A 151 -12.27 -31.82 -32.24
CA GLY A 151 -12.14 -32.96 -33.16
C GLY A 151 -11.61 -32.63 -34.57
N ARG A 152 -10.29 -32.60 -34.70
CA ARG A 152 -9.57 -32.68 -35.97
C ARG A 152 -8.51 -33.75 -35.84
#